data_AF-X1MP16-F1
#
_entry.id   AF-X1MP16-F1
#
_cell.length_a   1.000
_cell.length_b   1.000
_cell.length_c   1.000
_cell.angle_alpha   90.00
_cell.angle_beta   90.00
_cell.angle_gamma   90.00
#
_symmetry.space_group_name_H-M   'P 1'
#
loop_
_entity.id
_entity.type
_entity.pdbx_description
1 polymer ?
#
loop_
_entity_poly.entity_id
_entity_poly.type
_entity_poly.pdbx_seq_one_letter_code
_entity_poly.pdbx_strand_id
1 'polypeptide(L)'
;MKEVENKLQEEYNKLELFEFTEEQRKIYTTIGGSPHLDGDYTVFGEVIEGIKIIEKITSVKTENNNRPVEDIKMTIKIINATKAQRH
;
A
#
# COMPACT_ATOMS: atom_id res chain seq x y z
N MET A 1 -17.09 -8.88 -2.12
CA MET A 1 -16.07 -9.94 -1.97
C MET A 1 -15.78 -10.56 -3.33
N LYS A 2 -16.66 -11.40 -3.92
CA LYS A 2 -16.46 -12.00 -5.25
C LYS A 2 -16.18 -11.02 -6.40
N GLU A 3 -16.77 -9.83 -6.35
CA GLU A 3 -16.63 -8.83 -7.42
C GLU A 3 -15.26 -8.11 -7.41
N VAL A 4 -14.64 -8.00 -6.23
CA VAL A 4 -13.29 -7.44 -6.07
C VAL A 4 -12.25 -8.48 -6.48
N GLU A 5 -12.45 -9.74 -6.08
CA GLU A 5 -11.62 -10.88 -6.54
C GLU A 5 -11.63 -10.99 -8.07
N ASN A 6 -12.81 -10.90 -8.72
CA ASN A 6 -12.91 -11.01 -10.17
C ASN A 6 -12.23 -9.84 -10.90
N LYS A 7 -12.39 -8.59 -10.43
CA LYS A 7 -11.72 -7.42 -11.02
C LYS A 7 -10.20 -7.49 -10.89
N LEU A 8 -9.73 -7.90 -9.71
CA LEU A 8 -8.32 -8.15 -9.47
C LEU A 8 -7.80 -9.24 -10.40
N GLN A 9 -8.52 -10.36 -10.54
CA GLN A 9 -8.14 -11.46 -11.43
C GLN A 9 -8.03 -11.01 -12.91
N GLU A 10 -8.94 -10.16 -13.38
CA GLU A 10 -8.89 -9.60 -14.73
C GLU A 10 -7.72 -8.62 -14.94
N GLU A 11 -7.38 -7.83 -13.92
CA GLU A 11 -6.21 -6.95 -13.91
C GLU A 11 -4.90 -7.76 -13.91
N TYR A 12 -4.85 -8.85 -13.12
CA TYR A 12 -3.72 -9.79 -13.06
C TYR A 12 -3.46 -10.51 -14.39
N ASN A 13 -4.52 -10.91 -15.11
CA ASN A 13 -4.38 -11.62 -16.38
C ASN A 13 -3.89 -10.72 -17.53
N LYS A 14 -3.92 -9.39 -17.38
CA LYS A 14 -3.47 -8.43 -18.39
C LYS A 14 -1.99 -8.03 -18.24
N LEU A 15 -1.36 -8.34 -17.12
CA LEU A 15 0.04 -8.00 -16.83
C LEU A 15 0.97 -9.10 -17.36
N GLU A 16 1.21 -9.15 -18.67
CA GLU A 16 2.14 -10.08 -19.33
C GLU A 16 3.64 -9.82 -19.04
N LEU A 17 4.03 -9.30 -17.87
CA LEU A 17 5.44 -8.93 -17.61
C LEU A 17 6.10 -9.51 -16.36
N PHE A 18 5.37 -10.16 -15.44
CA PHE A 18 5.98 -10.96 -14.37
C PHE A 18 5.07 -12.14 -14.01
N GLU A 19 5.56 -13.37 -14.17
CA GLU A 19 4.89 -14.54 -13.58
C GLU A 19 5.14 -14.53 -12.06
N PHE A 20 4.17 -14.03 -11.29
CA PHE A 20 4.21 -14.17 -9.83
C PHE A 20 4.24 -15.65 -9.42
N THR A 21 4.98 -15.98 -8.38
CA THR A 21 4.94 -17.32 -7.78
C THR A 21 3.57 -17.58 -7.13
N GLU A 22 3.25 -18.85 -6.86
CA GLU A 22 2.01 -19.17 -6.12
C GLU A 22 1.97 -18.52 -4.74
N GLU A 23 3.12 -18.41 -4.08
CA GLU A 23 3.25 -17.75 -2.79
C GLU A 23 2.96 -16.25 -2.89
N GLN A 24 3.54 -15.56 -3.88
CA GLN A 24 3.28 -14.15 -4.13
C GLN A 24 1.79 -13.89 -4.45
N ARG A 25 1.18 -14.72 -5.31
CA ARG A 25 -0.26 -14.64 -5.58
C ARG A 25 -1.10 -14.80 -4.32
N LYS A 26 -0.74 -15.74 -3.45
CA LYS A 26 -1.44 -15.96 -2.18
C LYS A 26 -1.32 -14.76 -1.25
N ILE A 27 -0.13 -14.17 -1.15
CA ILE A 27 0.09 -12.96 -0.33
C ILE A 27 -0.78 -11.81 -0.85
N TYR A 28 -0.72 -11.53 -2.16
CA TYR A 28 -1.48 -10.41 -2.75
C TYR A 28 -3.00 -10.55 -2.64
N THR A 29 -3.50 -11.78 -2.68
CA THR A 29 -4.96 -12.04 -2.58
C THR A 29 -5.48 -12.11 -1.15
N THR A 30 -4.62 -12.38 -0.15
CA THR A 30 -5.06 -12.58 1.25
C THR A 30 -4.64 -11.45 2.18
N ILE A 31 -3.40 -10.98 2.08
CA ILE A 31 -2.86 -9.88 2.90
C ILE A 31 -3.09 -8.54 2.20
N GLY A 32 -3.06 -8.55 0.86
CA GLY A 32 -3.19 -7.36 0.01
C GLY A 32 -1.84 -6.94 -0.58
N GLY A 33 -1.82 -5.76 -1.19
CA GLY A 33 -0.64 -5.18 -1.84
C GLY A 33 -0.99 -4.53 -3.18
N SER A 34 0.00 -3.94 -3.85
CA SER A 34 -0.15 -3.30 -5.16
C SER A 34 0.86 -3.88 -6.14
N PRO A 35 0.62 -5.11 -6.65
CA PRO A 35 1.58 -5.84 -7.48
C PRO A 35 1.93 -5.14 -8.79
N HIS A 36 1.05 -4.28 -9.31
CA HIS A 36 1.32 -3.46 -10.48
C HIS A 36 2.40 -2.39 -10.25
N LEU A 37 2.91 -2.24 -9.02
CA LEU A 37 4.02 -1.33 -8.68
C LEU A 37 5.38 -2.07 -8.56
N ASP A 38 5.39 -3.40 -8.60
CA ASP A 38 6.62 -4.20 -8.48
C ASP A 38 7.54 -3.97 -9.69
N GLY A 39 8.83 -3.76 -9.44
CA GLY A 39 9.83 -3.52 -10.49
C GLY A 39 9.92 -2.08 -10.99
N ASP A 40 8.84 -1.32 -10.91
CA ASP A 40 8.79 0.09 -11.31
C ASP A 40 9.08 1.07 -10.17
N TYR A 41 8.86 0.65 -8.91
CA TYR A 41 9.04 1.51 -7.73
C TYR A 41 9.98 0.89 -6.67
N THR A 42 10.97 1.67 -6.24
CA THR A 42 11.91 1.26 -5.17
C THR A 42 11.35 1.59 -3.79
N VAL A 43 11.19 0.56 -2.96
CA VAL A 43 10.81 0.71 -1.53
C VAL A 43 12.02 1.22 -0.73
N PHE A 44 11.87 2.33 0.00
CA PHE A 44 12.93 2.95 0.80
C PHE A 44 12.70 2.87 2.32
N GLY A 45 11.54 2.38 2.76
CA GLY A 45 11.21 2.27 4.18
C GLY A 45 9.79 1.76 4.39
N GLU A 46 9.49 1.43 5.64
CA GLU A 46 8.19 0.94 6.08
C GLU A 46 7.72 1.68 7.34
N VAL A 47 6.43 1.60 7.62
CA VAL A 47 5.82 2.18 8.81
C VAL A 47 5.93 1.18 9.95
N ILE A 48 6.77 1.48 10.94
CA ILE A 48 6.96 0.61 12.12
C ILE A 48 5.93 0.85 13.22
N GLU A 49 5.32 2.04 13.27
CA GLU A 49 4.36 2.43 14.30
C GLU A 49 3.29 3.37 13.72
N GLY A 50 2.08 3.35 14.30
CA GLY A 50 1.02 4.30 13.93
C GLY A 50 0.14 3.90 12.75
N ILE A 51 0.06 2.63 12.37
CA ILE A 51 -0.78 2.16 11.24
C ILE A 51 -2.25 2.60 11.37
N LYS A 52 -2.80 2.61 12.58
CA LYS A 52 -4.17 3.07 12.87
C LYS A 52 -4.40 4.56 12.57
N ILE A 53 -3.35 5.37 12.56
CA ILE A 53 -3.44 6.79 12.19
C ILE A 53 -3.56 6.90 10.66
N ILE A 54 -2.82 6.08 9.92
CA ILE A 54 -2.92 6.00 8.46
C ILE A 54 -4.33 5.60 8.05
N GLU A 55 -4.92 4.57 8.67
CA GLU A 55 -6.31 4.16 8.40
C GLU A 55 -7.33 5.30 8.59
N LYS A 56 -7.12 6.13 9.62
CA LYS A 56 -7.99 7.31 9.84
C LYS A 56 -7.82 8.35 8.75
N ILE A 57 -6.59 8.58 8.28
CA ILE A 57 -6.28 9.52 7.20
C ILE A 57 -6.86 9.03 5.88
N THR A 58 -6.77 7.74 5.55
CA THR A 58 -7.32 7.19 4.30
C THR A 58 -8.85 7.19 4.26
N SER A 59 -9.51 7.24 5.42
CA SER A 59 -10.96 7.23 5.55
C SER A 59 -11.60 8.62 5.54
N VAL A 60 -10.82 9.70 5.42
CA VAL A 60 -11.35 11.06 5.41
C VAL A 60 -12.16 11.34 4.14
N LYS A 61 -13.10 12.28 4.23
CA LYS A 61 -13.88 12.71 3.08
C LYS A 61 -13.01 13.43 2.05
N THR A 62 -13.15 13.04 0.79
CA THR A 62 -12.45 13.65 -0.35
C THR A 62 -13.41 14.31 -1.34
N GLU A 63 -12.88 15.25 -2.12
CA GLU A 63 -13.54 15.83 -3.29
C GLU A 63 -13.25 15.03 -4.56
N ASN A 64 -13.78 15.47 -5.70
CA ASN A 64 -13.73 14.78 -7.00
C ASN A 64 -12.32 14.46 -7.53
N ASN A 65 -11.25 15.05 -6.97
CA ASN A 65 -9.86 14.78 -7.35
C ASN A 65 -9.08 14.04 -6.24
N ASN A 66 -9.77 13.26 -5.40
CA ASN A 66 -9.21 12.56 -4.23
C ASN A 66 -8.50 13.47 -3.22
N ARG A 67 -8.74 14.78 -3.29
CA ARG A 67 -8.21 15.76 -2.34
C ARG A 67 -9.07 15.75 -1.07
N PRO A 68 -8.50 15.67 0.14
CA PRO A 68 -9.25 15.81 1.38
C PRO A 68 -10.02 17.13 1.43
N VAL A 69 -11.27 17.10 1.91
CA VAL A 69 -12.10 18.31 2.10
C VAL A 69 -11.49 19.24 3.14
N GLU A 70 -10.89 18.66 4.19
CA GLU A 70 -10.13 19.38 5.21
C GLU A 70 -8.64 19.06 5.09
N ASP A 71 -7.79 20.09 5.18
CA ASP A 71 -6.35 19.94 5.04
C ASP A 71 -5.73 19.14 6.21
N ILE A 72 -4.96 18.11 5.87
CA ILE A 72 -4.20 17.29 6.82
C ILE A 72 -2.73 17.70 6.73
N LYS A 73 -2.23 18.39 7.76
CA LYS A 73 -0.85 18.89 7.81
C LYS A 73 0.09 17.85 8.44
N MET A 74 1.33 17.78 7.94
CA MET A 74 2.38 16.89 8.44
C MET A 74 3.60 17.68 8.90
N THR A 75 4.24 17.23 9.97
CA THR A 75 5.58 17.68 10.39
C THR A 75 6.53 16.51 10.38
N ILE A 76 7.78 16.75 9.98
CA ILE A 76 8.80 15.69 9.83
C ILE A 76 9.90 15.93 10.86
N LYS A 77 10.31 14.84 11.53
CA LYS A 77 11.46 14.83 12.43
C LYS A 77 12.30 13.60 12.14
N ILE A 78 13.60 13.81 11.96
CA ILE A 78 14.58 12.72 11.87
C ILE A 78 14.84 12.23 13.30
N ILE A 79 14.61 10.94 13.53
CA ILE A 79 14.90 10.28 14.80
C ILE A 79 16.18 9.49 14.61
N ASN A 80 17.16 9.72 15.48
CA ASN A 80 18.36 8.88 15.50
C ASN A 80 17.95 7.50 16.06
N ALA A 81 17.76 6.53 15.18
CA ALA A 81 17.38 5.18 15.57
C ALA A 81 18.43 4.59 16.51
N THR A 82 18.00 4.18 17.70
CA THR A 82 18.83 3.32 18.57
C THR A 82 18.88 1.92 17.95
N LYS A 83 19.91 1.12 18.27
CA LYS A 83 20.14 -0.20 17.64
C LYS A 83 18.91 -1.14 17.65
N ALA A 84 17.95 -0.94 18.56
CA ALA A 84 16.73 -1.74 18.67
C ALA A 84 15.70 -1.51 17.56
N GLN A 85 15.82 -0.45 16.75
CA GLN A 85 14.85 -0.07 15.71
C GLN A 85 15.36 -0.33 14.27
N ARG A 86 16.54 -0.93 14.12
CA ARG A 86 17.07 -1.33 12.82
C ARG A 86 16.62 -2.77 12.56
N HIS A 87 15.80 -2.98 11.54
CA HIS A 87 15.44 -4.30 11.03
C HIS A 87 16.63 -4.93 10.29
#